data_AF-A0A0H4AAS1-F1
#
_entry.id   AF-A0A0H4AAS1-F1
#
_cell.length_a   1.000
_cell.length_b   1.000
_cell.length_c   1.000
_cell.angle_alpha   90.00
_cell.angle_beta   90.00
_cell.angle_gamma   90.00
#
_symmetry.space_group_name_H-M   'P 1'
#
loop_
_entity.id
_entity.type
_entity.pdbx_description
1 polymer ?
#
loop_
_entity_poly.entity_id
_entity_poly.type
_entity_poly.pdbx_seq_one_letter_code
_entity_poly.pdbx_strand_id
1 'polypeptide(L)'
;KPADEAIAAEAKKGYDLLFIGKKSMRTKSGTFPPDISRIVSAFDGPSALVIGRDTTLKDPRQSPNHILVPIAGTDVSRRAAEVAIAIARACDCPVTALHVATTGTKARRT
;
A
#
# COMPACT_ATOMS: atom_id res chain seq x y z
N LYS A 1 9.07 25.50 -2.44
CA LYS A 1 9.71 24.40 -1.68
C LYS A 1 9.49 23.09 -2.44
N PRO A 2 10.50 22.22 -2.55
CA PRO A 2 10.34 20.84 -2.98
C PRO A 2 9.25 20.14 -2.14
N ALA A 3 8.51 19.20 -2.74
CA ALA A 3 7.37 18.56 -2.09
C ALA A 3 7.79 17.69 -0.89
N ASP A 4 8.92 17.00 -1.01
CA ASP A 4 9.57 16.20 0.03
C ASP A 4 9.96 17.02 1.26
N GLU A 5 10.53 18.22 1.09
CA GLU A 5 10.84 19.11 2.23
C GLU A 5 9.57 19.56 2.98
N ALA A 6 8.51 19.89 2.24
CA ALA A 6 7.25 20.28 2.84
C ALA A 6 6.62 19.12 3.64
N ILE A 7 6.70 17.89 3.10
CA ILE A 7 6.17 16.68 3.74
C ILE A 7 6.95 16.33 5.00
N ALA A 8 8.29 16.40 4.96
CA ALA A 8 9.11 16.14 6.14
C ALA A 8 8.86 17.16 7.27
N ALA A 9 8.64 18.44 6.93
CA ALA A 9 8.28 19.46 7.90
C ALA A 9 6.89 19.20 8.51
N GLU A 10 5.93 18.77 7.70
CA GLU A 10 4.57 18.46 8.13
C GLU A 10 4.51 17.19 8.99
N ALA A 11 5.27 16.16 8.64
CA ALA A 11 5.34 14.88 9.36
C ALA A 11 5.72 15.05 10.84
N LYS A 12 6.53 16.07 11.16
CA LYS A 12 6.92 16.42 12.54
C LYS A 12 5.74 16.79 13.45
N LYS A 13 4.55 17.01 12.90
CA LYS A 13 3.33 17.28 13.67
C LYS A 13 2.70 16.01 14.28
N GLY A 14 3.24 14.82 14.00
CA GLY A 14 2.80 13.57 14.61
C GLY A 14 1.69 12.86 13.85
N TYR A 15 1.79 12.81 12.52
CA TYR A 15 0.86 12.02 11.69
C TYR A 15 1.23 10.53 11.72
N ASP A 16 0.24 9.67 11.88
CA ASP A 16 0.42 8.21 11.94
C ASP A 16 0.41 7.51 10.56
N LEU A 17 -0.06 8.19 9.51
CA LEU A 17 -0.21 7.63 8.15
C LEU A 17 -0.18 8.72 7.08
N LEU A 18 0.62 8.50 6.03
CA LEU A 18 0.66 9.36 4.85
C LEU A 18 -0.12 8.75 3.68
N PHE A 19 -1.10 9.46 3.12
CA PHE A 19 -1.77 9.10 1.87
C PHE A 19 -1.19 9.87 0.67
N ILE A 20 -0.89 9.18 -0.42
CA ILE A 20 -0.30 9.76 -1.64
C ILE A 20 -1.15 9.36 -2.85
N GLY A 21 -1.74 10.33 -3.53
CA GLY A 21 -2.43 10.14 -4.80
C GLY A 21 -2.02 11.22 -5.81
N LYS A 22 -1.69 10.80 -7.03
CA LYS A 22 -1.42 11.69 -8.18
C LYS A 22 -2.18 11.20 -9.41
N LYS A 23 -2.39 12.09 -10.38
CA LYS A 23 -3.03 11.73 -11.66
C LYS A 23 -2.33 10.55 -12.36
N SER A 24 -1.00 10.48 -12.23
CA SER A 24 -0.18 9.38 -12.78
C SER A 24 0.61 8.71 -11.66
N MET A 25 0.06 7.64 -11.09
CA MET A 25 0.73 6.83 -10.06
C MET A 25 1.64 5.73 -10.63
N ARG A 26 1.64 5.55 -11.96
CA ARG A 26 2.41 4.52 -12.65
C ARG A 26 3.08 5.08 -13.89
N THR A 27 4.31 4.65 -14.14
CA THR A 27 5.01 4.86 -15.41
C THR A 27 4.42 3.96 -16.50
N LYS A 28 4.82 4.18 -17.76
CA LYS A 28 4.44 3.30 -18.88
C LYS A 28 4.92 1.84 -18.70
N SER A 29 6.02 1.63 -17.95
CA SER A 29 6.53 0.28 -17.61
C SER A 29 5.85 -0.33 -16.38
N GLY A 30 4.89 0.37 -15.77
CA GLY A 30 4.12 -0.12 -14.63
C GLY A 30 4.76 0.09 -13.26
N THR A 31 5.93 0.76 -13.19
CA THR A 31 6.63 1.12 -11.95
C THR A 31 6.11 2.42 -11.34
N PHE A 32 6.49 2.70 -10.09
CA PHE A 32 6.21 4.01 -9.48
C PHE A 32 7.15 5.09 -10.03
N PRO A 33 6.63 6.29 -10.33
CA PRO A 33 7.45 7.45 -10.67
C PRO A 33 8.46 7.80 -9.56
N PRO A 34 9.69 8.27 -9.88
CA PRO A 34 10.73 8.52 -8.87
C PRO A 34 10.37 9.55 -7.80
N ASP A 35 9.49 10.50 -8.13
CA ASP A 35 8.99 11.51 -7.19
C ASP A 35 8.08 10.90 -6.11
N ILE A 36 7.31 9.84 -6.42
CA ILE A 36 6.55 9.09 -5.42
C ILE A 36 7.50 8.44 -4.41
N SER A 37 8.58 7.81 -4.88
CA SER A 37 9.57 7.20 -3.99
C SER A 37 10.23 8.22 -3.07
N ARG A 38 10.59 9.41 -3.59
CA ARG A 38 11.15 10.49 -2.77
C ARG A 38 10.18 10.95 -1.67
N ILE A 39 8.91 11.08 -2.00
CA ILE A 39 7.86 11.45 -1.03
C ILE A 39 7.73 10.39 0.06
N VAL A 40 7.64 9.10 -0.31
CA VAL A 40 7.54 8.00 0.66
C VAL A 40 8.76 7.96 1.56
N SER A 41 9.98 8.12 1.01
CA SER A 41 11.22 8.16 1.79
C SER A 41 11.33 9.35 2.73
N ALA A 42 10.59 10.43 2.50
CA ALA A 42 10.60 11.63 3.35
C ALA A 42 9.67 11.51 4.57
N PHE A 43 8.81 10.49 4.62
CA PHE A 43 7.88 10.25 5.72
C PHE A 43 8.35 9.07 6.57
N ASP A 44 8.67 9.35 7.83
CA ASP A 44 9.09 8.33 8.80
C ASP A 44 7.86 7.65 9.43
N GLY A 45 7.19 6.81 8.64
CA GLY A 45 6.00 6.11 9.08
C GLY A 45 5.26 5.34 7.98
N PRO A 46 4.11 4.75 8.31
CA PRO A 46 3.26 4.06 7.35
C PRO A 46 2.83 4.98 6.20
N SER A 47 2.90 4.47 4.97
CA SER A 47 2.46 5.20 3.76
C SER A 47 1.47 4.38 2.95
N ALA A 48 0.43 5.02 2.43
CA ALA A 48 -0.58 4.45 1.56
C ALA A 48 -0.55 5.15 0.18
N LEU A 49 -0.37 4.34 -0.88
CA LEU A 49 -0.46 4.82 -2.26
C LEU A 49 -1.90 4.64 -2.78
N VAL A 50 -2.52 5.73 -3.21
CA VAL A 50 -3.90 5.76 -3.69
C VAL A 50 -3.91 5.81 -5.21
N ILE A 51 -4.41 4.75 -5.83
CA ILE A 51 -4.51 4.63 -7.29
C ILE A 51 -5.98 4.50 -7.67
N GLY A 52 -6.59 5.61 -8.08
CA GLY A 52 -7.93 5.60 -8.64
C GLY A 52 -7.94 5.06 -10.07
N ARG A 53 -8.93 4.23 -10.39
CA ARG A 53 -9.30 3.86 -11.77
C ARG A 53 -10.64 4.53 -12.09
N ASP A 54 -10.95 4.72 -13.37
CA ASP A 54 -12.08 5.56 -13.80
C ASP A 54 -13.41 5.31 -13.07
N THR A 55 -13.77 4.05 -12.86
CA THR A 55 -15.01 3.69 -12.12
C THR A 55 -14.94 4.10 -10.64
N THR A 56 -13.80 3.91 -10.00
CA THR A 56 -13.54 4.31 -8.60
C THR A 56 -13.45 5.82 -8.41
N LEU A 57 -12.98 6.55 -9.42
CA LEU A 57 -12.94 8.02 -9.36
C LEU A 57 -14.31 8.65 -9.57
N LYS A 58 -15.18 8.01 -10.37
CA LYS A 58 -16.55 8.50 -10.64
C LYS A 58 -17.49 8.22 -9.49
N ASP A 59 -17.42 7.03 -8.89
CA ASP A 59 -18.18 6.71 -7.68
C ASP A 59 -17.32 5.91 -6.68
N PRO A 60 -16.57 6.61 -5.82
CA PRO A 60 -15.74 5.96 -4.81
C PRO A 60 -16.54 5.13 -3.80
N ARG A 61 -17.81 5.47 -3.55
CA ARG A 61 -18.64 4.82 -2.54
C ARG A 61 -19.29 3.55 -3.04
N GLN A 62 -19.51 3.44 -4.35
CA GLN A 62 -20.11 2.25 -4.98
C GLN A 62 -19.08 1.26 -5.52
N SER A 63 -17.78 1.57 -5.41
CA SER A 63 -16.75 0.62 -5.84
C SER A 63 -16.73 -0.58 -4.89
N PRO A 64 -16.75 -1.82 -5.40
CA PRO A 64 -16.64 -3.00 -4.57
C PRO A 64 -15.30 -2.97 -3.84
N ASN A 65 -15.37 -2.93 -2.51
CA ASN A 65 -14.21 -2.88 -1.65
C ASN A 65 -13.82 -4.31 -1.29
N HIS A 66 -12.58 -4.69 -1.58
CA HIS A 66 -11.99 -5.96 -1.16
C HIS A 66 -10.56 -5.67 -0.73
N ILE A 67 -10.14 -6.20 0.43
CA ILE A 67 -8.79 -5.98 0.94
C ILE A 67 -7.96 -7.24 0.70
N LEU A 68 -6.85 -7.09 -0.02
CA LEU A 68 -5.85 -8.15 -0.20
C LEU A 68 -4.67 -7.90 0.75
N VAL A 69 -4.30 -8.91 1.54
CA VAL A 69 -3.21 -8.83 2.50
C VAL A 69 -2.16 -9.90 2.20
N PRO A 70 -0.93 -9.53 1.80
CA PRO A 70 0.15 -10.48 1.71
C PRO A 70 0.59 -10.91 3.12
N ILE A 71 0.69 -12.22 3.34
CA ILE A 71 1.15 -12.82 4.59
C ILE A 71 2.40 -13.65 4.33
N ALA A 72 3.42 -13.49 5.17
CA ALA A 72 4.72 -14.14 5.02
C ALA A 72 5.19 -14.85 6.31
N GLY A 73 4.33 -14.91 7.33
CA GLY A 73 4.69 -15.47 8.65
C GLY A 73 5.62 -14.59 9.49
N THR A 74 5.88 -13.36 9.07
CA THR A 74 6.67 -12.37 9.83
C THR A 74 5.79 -11.51 10.73
N ASP A 75 6.35 -10.96 11.80
CA ASP A 75 5.64 -10.03 12.71
C ASP A 75 5.08 -8.81 11.97
N VAL A 76 5.82 -8.31 10.97
CA VAL A 76 5.37 -7.21 10.10
C VAL A 76 4.11 -7.62 9.32
N SER A 77 4.09 -8.82 8.75
CA SER A 77 2.92 -9.32 8.01
C SER A 77 1.72 -9.58 8.93
N ARG A 78 1.97 -10.00 10.18
CA ARG A 78 0.92 -10.14 11.20
C ARG A 78 0.30 -8.78 11.55
N ARG A 79 1.13 -7.75 11.77
CA ARG A 79 0.65 -6.38 12.03
C ARG A 79 -0.17 -5.84 10.86
N ALA A 80 0.27 -6.08 9.61
CA ALA A 80 -0.47 -5.69 8.42
C ALA A 80 -1.86 -6.36 8.35
N ALA A 81 -1.95 -7.65 8.72
CA ALA A 81 -3.23 -8.35 8.79
C ALA A 81 -4.18 -7.76 9.84
N GLU A 82 -3.66 -7.38 11.03
CA GLU A 82 -4.47 -6.72 12.07
C GLU A 82 -5.05 -5.39 11.59
N VAL A 83 -4.24 -4.56 10.91
CA VAL A 83 -4.69 -3.29 10.32
C VAL A 83 -5.75 -3.54 9.24
N ALA A 84 -5.52 -4.51 8.35
CA ALA A 84 -6.46 -4.85 7.30
C ALA A 84 -7.81 -5.32 7.85
N ILE A 85 -7.82 -6.15 8.90
CA ILE A 85 -9.04 -6.58 9.57
C ILE A 85 -9.77 -5.39 10.21
N ALA A 86 -9.04 -4.45 10.82
CA ALA A 86 -9.63 -3.26 11.40
C ALA A 86 -10.35 -2.39 10.32
N ILE A 87 -9.70 -2.16 9.18
CA ILE A 87 -10.27 -1.41 8.06
C ILE A 87 -11.47 -2.16 7.46
N ALA A 88 -11.35 -3.47 7.23
CA ALA A 88 -12.42 -4.29 6.69
C ALA A 88 -13.70 -4.24 7.50
N ARG A 89 -13.59 -4.29 8.84
CA ARG A 89 -14.75 -4.15 9.74
C ARG A 89 -15.39 -2.77 9.65
N ALA A 90 -14.59 -1.71 9.50
CA ALA A 90 -15.11 -0.35 9.36
C ALA A 90 -15.80 -0.11 8.01
N CYS A 91 -15.36 -0.83 6.96
CA CYS A 91 -15.84 -0.69 5.59
C CYS A 91 -16.86 -1.77 5.17
N ASP A 92 -17.21 -2.70 6.07
CA ASP A 92 -18.03 -3.89 5.80
C ASP A 92 -17.60 -4.63 4.53
N CYS A 93 -16.31 -4.98 4.45
CA CYS A 93 -15.73 -5.57 3.26
C CYS A 93 -14.87 -6.81 3.56
N PRO A 94 -14.75 -7.76 2.62
CA PRO A 94 -14.00 -8.99 2.85
C PRO A 94 -12.48 -8.77 2.80
N VAL A 95 -11.76 -9.60 3.55
CA VAL A 95 -10.29 -9.69 3.55
C VAL A 95 -9.85 -11.01 2.92
N THR A 96 -8.96 -10.93 1.95
CA THR A 96 -8.27 -12.08 1.34
C THR A 96 -6.81 -12.08 1.76
N ALA A 97 -6.36 -13.14 2.44
CA ALA A 97 -4.95 -13.34 2.76
C ALA A 97 -4.23 -14.09 1.63
N LEU A 98 -3.07 -13.59 1.20
CA LEU A 98 -2.24 -14.20 0.15
C LEU A 98 -0.88 -14.61 0.72
N HIS A 99 -0.62 -15.92 0.74
CA HIS A 99 0.69 -16.49 1.05
C HIS A 99 1.31 -17.06 -0.22
N VAL A 100 2.56 -16.69 -0.52
CA VAL A 100 3.31 -17.25 -1.66
C VAL A 100 4.29 -18.29 -1.15
N ALA A 101 4.00 -19.57 -1.39
CA ALA A 101 4.93 -20.65 -1.06
C ALA A 101 5.93 -20.86 -2.19
N THR A 102 7.23 -20.70 -1.92
CA THR A 102 8.28 -21.12 -2.83
C THR A 102 8.46 -22.63 -2.74
N THR A 103 7.96 -23.38 -3.71
CA THR A 103 8.31 -24.81 -3.83
C THR A 103 9.73 -24.90 -4.37
N GLY A 104 10.70 -25.20 -3.51
CA GLY A 104 12.06 -25.44 -3.95
C GLY A 104 12.09 -26.57 -4.98
N THR A 105 12.60 -26.30 -6.18
CA THR A 105 12.93 -27.35 -7.15
C THR A 105 13.93 -28.28 -6.47
N LYS A 106 13.50 -29.48 -6.06
CA LYS A 106 14.42 -30.54 -5.63
C LYS A 106 15.30 -30.87 -6.84
N ALA A 107 16.48 -30.28 -6.90
CA ALA A 107 17.53 -30.74 -7.80
C ALA A 107 17.84 -32.18 -7.42
N ARG A 108 17.33 -33.12 -8.23
CA ARG A 108 17.64 -34.54 -8.17
C ARG A 108 19.13 -34.68 -8.47
N ARG A 109 19.96 -34.71 -7.44
CA ARG A 109 21.34 -35.18 -7.56
C ARG A 109 21.27 -36.69 -7.78
N THR A 110 21.47 -37.08 -9.04
CA THR A 110 21.85 -38.44 -9.45
C THR A 110 23.30 -38.69 -9.12
#